data_AF-A0A6I1ZR35-F1
#
_entry.id   AF-A0A6I1ZR35-F1
#
_cell.length_a   1.000
_cell.length_b   1.000
_cell.length_c   1.000
_cell.angle_alpha   90.00
_cell.angle_beta   90.00
_cell.angle_gamma   90.00
#
_symmetry.space_group_name_H-M   'P 1'
#
loop_
_entity.id
_entity.type
_entity.pdbx_description
1 polymer ?
#
loop_
_entity_poly.entity_id
_entity_poly.type
_entity_poly.pdbx_seq_one_letter_code
_entity_poly.pdbx_strand_id
1 'polypeptide(L)'
;MKDRLPRMSIRIDTTPEEFLRRIKALALQIGEFIVESERDPAGGDQVATLRLKPILVTQHRELAGHIIVIPASPDRVTVEVHASHWQPDPPTYRAYAAAAREIFKPLLHQYNRKFHLNRDDVHRLLVSAGFTIEHAANLADIFEHGRALHKRGWKDQAGGD
;
A
#
# COMPACT_ATOMS: atom_id res chain seq x y z
N MET A 1 -21.78 -18.78 4.85
CA MET A 1 -20.45 -19.28 4.43
C MET A 1 -19.53 -18.08 4.33
N LYS A 2 -18.51 -18.00 5.19
CA LYS A 2 -17.49 -16.94 5.17
C LYS A 2 -16.48 -17.29 4.09
N ASP A 3 -16.75 -16.92 2.83
CA ASP A 3 -15.66 -16.89 1.86
C ASP A 3 -14.59 -15.97 2.42
N ARG A 4 -13.43 -16.56 2.76
CA ARG A 4 -12.32 -15.83 3.39
C ARG A 4 -11.92 -14.74 2.41
N LEU A 5 -12.07 -13.48 2.84
CA LEU A 5 -11.59 -12.33 2.08
C LEU A 5 -10.14 -12.59 1.66
N PRO A 6 -9.76 -12.18 0.44
CA PRO A 6 -8.48 -12.55 -0.15
C PRO A 6 -7.35 -12.07 0.76
N ARG A 7 -6.47 -12.99 1.14
CA ARG A 7 -5.27 -12.66 1.90
C ARG A 7 -4.30 -11.92 0.98
N MET A 8 -4.22 -10.61 1.09
CA MET A 8 -3.31 -9.80 0.29
C MET A 8 -1.94 -9.76 0.97
N SER A 9 -0.87 -9.86 0.19
CA SER A 9 0.48 -9.64 0.70
C SER A 9 1.24 -8.68 -0.22
N ILE A 10 2.06 -7.83 0.38
CA ILE A 10 2.93 -6.90 -0.32
C ILE A 10 4.37 -7.35 -0.08
N ARG A 11 5.11 -7.55 -1.16
CA ARG A 11 6.56 -7.73 -1.08
C ARG A 11 7.22 -6.40 -0.77
N ILE A 12 8.18 -6.39 0.14
CA ILE A 12 8.88 -5.20 0.61
C ILE A 12 10.37 -5.25 0.24
N ASP A 13 10.98 -4.08 0.14
CA ASP A 13 12.38 -3.85 -0.23
C ASP A 13 13.33 -3.74 0.98
N THR A 14 12.78 -3.81 2.19
CA THR A 14 13.45 -3.58 3.47
C THR A 14 12.89 -4.54 4.52
N THR A 15 13.37 -4.47 5.76
CA THR A 15 12.77 -5.24 6.86
C THR A 15 11.31 -4.81 7.11
N PRO A 16 10.42 -5.71 7.57
CA PRO A 16 9.02 -5.38 7.82
C PRO A 16 8.81 -4.22 8.80
N GLU A 17 9.64 -4.11 9.83
CA GLU A 17 9.59 -3.03 10.83
C GLU A 17 9.92 -1.68 10.21
N GLU A 18 10.96 -1.65 9.36
CA GLU A 18 11.37 -0.44 8.66
C GLU A 18 10.32 -0.03 7.62
N PHE A 19 9.74 -1.00 6.91
CA PHE A 19 8.61 -0.76 6.00
C PHE A 19 7.42 -0.14 6.75
N LEU A 20 7.00 -0.72 7.88
CA LEU A 20 5.92 -0.17 8.70
C LEU A 20 6.24 1.24 9.20
N ARG A 21 7.48 1.49 9.64
CA ARG A 21 7.92 2.82 10.08
C ARG A 21 7.80 3.85 8.96
N ARG A 22 8.24 3.51 7.74
CA ARG A 22 8.15 4.38 6.56
C ARG A 22 6.70 4.64 6.16
N ILE A 23 5.85 3.62 6.11
CA ILE A 23 4.43 3.78 5.78
C ILE A 23 3.71 4.63 6.83
N LYS A 24 3.98 4.41 8.13
CA LYS A 24 3.44 5.23 9.22
C LYS A 24 3.81 6.70 9.04
N ALA A 25 5.08 7.00 8.76
CA ALA A 25 5.53 8.37 8.51
C ALA A 25 4.84 9.00 7.29
N LEU A 26 4.64 8.24 6.20
CA LEU A 26 3.92 8.71 5.03
C LEU A 26 2.43 8.95 5.31
N ALA A 27 1.77 8.07 6.05
CA ALA A 27 0.36 8.22 6.42
C ALA A 27 0.13 9.49 7.26
N LEU A 28 1.00 9.73 8.24
CA LEU A 28 0.98 10.96 9.03
C LEU A 28 1.25 12.21 8.18
N GLN A 29 2.17 12.13 7.21
CA GLN A 29 2.47 13.24 6.30
C GLN A 29 1.30 13.55 5.34
N ILE A 30 0.59 12.53 4.87
CA ILE A 30 -0.59 12.68 4.01
C ILE A 30 -1.74 13.33 4.78
N GLY A 31 -1.91 12.97 6.06
CA GLY A 31 -2.93 13.57 6.92
C GLY A 31 -4.37 13.17 6.60
N GLU A 32 -4.58 12.15 5.76
CA GLU A 32 -5.91 11.62 5.39
C GLU A 32 -6.33 10.42 6.25
N PHE A 33 -5.46 9.98 7.16
CA PHE A 33 -5.65 8.77 7.96
C PHE A 33 -5.45 9.03 9.46
N ILE A 34 -6.30 8.43 10.28
CA ILE A 34 -5.98 8.15 11.68
C ILE A 34 -5.09 6.90 11.68
N VAL A 35 -3.92 7.01 12.33
CA VAL A 35 -2.88 5.99 12.30
C VAL A 35 -2.69 5.40 13.70
N GLU A 36 -2.97 4.12 13.85
CA GLU A 36 -2.80 3.36 15.09
C GLU A 36 -1.72 2.29 14.87
N SER A 37 -0.80 2.13 15.80
CA SER A 37 0.25 1.10 15.71
C SER A 37 0.27 0.28 16.99
N GLU A 38 0.13 -1.03 16.85
CA GLU A 38 0.19 -1.98 17.94
C GLU A 38 1.42 -2.88 17.74
N ARG A 39 2.12 -3.16 18.84
CA ARG A 39 3.13 -4.21 18.91
C ARG A 39 2.63 -5.22 19.92
N ASP A 40 2.68 -6.49 19.59
CA ASP A 40 2.38 -7.53 20.57
C ASP A 40 3.54 -7.60 21.58
N PRO A 41 3.31 -7.23 22.85
CA PRO A 41 4.35 -7.31 23.88
C PRO A 41 4.64 -8.76 24.29
N ALA A 42 3.79 -9.74 23.93
CA ALA A 42 3.86 -11.12 24.37
C ALA A 42 4.54 -12.08 23.38
N GLY A 43 5.00 -11.59 22.22
CA GLY A 43 5.80 -12.39 21.29
C GLY A 43 5.03 -13.49 20.55
N GLY A 44 3.74 -13.27 20.23
CA GLY A 44 3.01 -14.14 19.29
C GLY A 44 3.52 -14.03 17.85
N ASP A 45 2.94 -14.84 16.95
CA ASP A 45 3.28 -14.88 15.51
C ASP A 45 3.01 -13.57 14.73
N GLN A 46 2.48 -12.52 15.37
CA GLN A 46 2.32 -11.18 14.80
C GLN A 46 3.13 -10.17 15.63
N VAL A 47 4.20 -9.63 15.05
CA VAL A 47 5.15 -8.79 15.79
C VAL A 47 4.74 -7.31 15.78
N ALA A 48 4.08 -6.85 14.72
CA ALA A 48 3.63 -5.47 14.61
C ALA A 48 2.48 -5.33 13.62
N THR A 49 1.51 -4.49 13.98
CA THR A 49 0.37 -4.13 13.13
C THR A 49 0.26 -2.62 13.03
N LEU A 50 0.08 -2.13 11.80
CA LEU A 50 -0.26 -0.75 11.51
C LEU A 50 -1.69 -0.68 10.99
N ARG A 51 -2.55 0.03 11.71
CA ARG A 51 -3.94 0.26 11.33
C ARG A 51 -4.12 1.69 10.81
N LEU A 52 -4.81 1.79 9.69
CA LEU A 52 -5.04 3.01 8.92
C LEU A 52 -6.55 3.18 8.75
N LYS A 53 -7.12 4.22 9.35
CA LYS A 53 -8.54 4.56 9.23
C LYS A 53 -8.68 5.86 8.44
N PRO A 54 -9.32 5.86 7.26
CA PRO A 54 -9.59 7.10 6.52
C PRO A 54 -10.37 8.09 7.39
N ILE A 55 -9.99 9.37 7.32
CA ILE A 55 -10.71 10.46 8.02
C ILE A 55 -12.01 10.79 7.27
N LEU A 56 -11.98 10.72 5.94
CA LEU A 56 -13.15 10.95 5.11
C LEU A 56 -14.16 9.82 5.28
N VAL A 57 -15.44 10.19 5.26
CA VAL A 57 -16.54 9.23 5.27
C VAL A 57 -16.46 8.38 4.00
N THR A 58 -16.45 7.06 4.18
CA THR A 58 -16.52 6.10 3.08
C THR A 58 -17.91 5.47 3.04
N GLN A 59 -18.26 4.81 1.94
CA GLN A 59 -19.50 4.02 1.85
C GLN A 59 -19.54 2.83 2.85
N HIS A 60 -18.39 2.47 3.44
CA HIS A 60 -18.25 1.41 4.43
C HIS A 60 -18.14 2.01 5.83
N ARG A 61 -18.87 1.42 6.80
CA ARG A 61 -18.82 1.89 8.18
C ARG A 61 -17.55 1.40 8.86
N GLU A 62 -16.84 2.33 9.51
CA GLU A 62 -15.59 2.07 10.23
C GLU A 62 -14.53 1.32 9.42
N LEU A 63 -14.41 1.68 8.13
CA LEU A 63 -13.41 1.12 7.25
C LEU A 63 -11.98 1.35 7.80
N ALA A 64 -11.18 0.30 7.83
CA ALA A 64 -9.78 0.36 8.23
C ALA A 64 -8.94 -0.64 7.42
N GLY A 65 -7.74 -0.21 7.02
CA GLY A 65 -6.71 -1.05 6.44
C GLY A 65 -5.68 -1.43 7.48
N HIS A 66 -5.26 -2.69 7.50
CA HIS A 66 -4.28 -3.22 8.43
C HIS A 66 -3.07 -3.71 7.64
N ILE A 67 -1.87 -3.36 8.08
CA ILE A 67 -0.60 -3.91 7.59
C ILE A 67 0.01 -4.71 8.72
N ILE A 68 0.19 -6.01 8.51
CA ILE A 68 0.55 -6.98 9.54
C ILE A 68 1.90 -7.59 9.17
N VAL A 69 2.85 -7.51 10.10
CA VAL A 69 4.16 -8.17 9.98
C VAL A 69 4.02 -9.62 10.43
N ILE A 70 4.46 -10.54 9.56
CA ILE A 70 4.50 -11.97 9.85
C ILE A 70 5.97 -12.40 9.86
N PRO A 71 6.54 -12.82 11.00
CA PRO A 71 7.96 -13.19 11.12
C PRO A 71 8.39 -14.29 10.15
N ALA A 72 7.48 -15.23 9.85
CA ALA A 72 7.72 -16.31 8.90
C ALA A 72 7.88 -15.84 7.44
N SER A 73 7.69 -14.55 7.13
CA SER A 73 7.80 -13.99 5.78
C SER A 73 8.52 -12.64 5.81
N PRO A 74 9.86 -12.63 6.02
CA PRO A 74 10.61 -11.40 6.27
C PRO A 74 10.69 -10.45 5.05
N ASP A 75 10.38 -10.93 3.85
CA ASP A 75 10.33 -10.14 2.61
C ASP A 75 8.91 -9.64 2.28
N ARG A 76 7.92 -9.86 3.16
CA ARG A 76 6.52 -9.53 2.92
C ARG A 76 5.80 -8.98 4.15
N VAL A 77 4.77 -8.21 3.89
CA VAL A 77 3.73 -7.88 4.88
C VAL A 77 2.38 -8.37 4.39
N THR A 78 1.51 -8.76 5.32
CA THR A 78 0.11 -9.05 5.00
C THR A 78 -0.70 -7.77 5.08
N VAL A 79 -1.69 -7.65 4.21
CA VAL A 79 -2.59 -6.52 4.18
C VAL A 79 -4.02 -7.00 4.26
N GLU A 80 -4.79 -6.39 5.16
CA GLU A 80 -6.20 -6.70 5.34
C GLU A 80 -7.03 -5.41 5.35
N VAL A 81 -8.31 -5.54 5.01
CA VAL A 81 -9.30 -4.48 5.11
C VAL A 81 -10.46 -4.97 5.94
N HIS A 82 -10.86 -4.16 6.91
CA HIS A 82 -11.94 -4.42 7.83
C HIS A 82 -12.95 -3.27 7.77
N ALA A 83 -14.22 -3.59 7.90
CA ALA A 83 -15.31 -2.63 8.09
C ALA A 83 -16.32 -3.25 9.04
N SER A 84 -16.98 -2.45 9.88
CA SER A 84 -18.08 -2.94 10.74
C SER A 84 -19.37 -3.13 9.96
N HIS A 85 -19.52 -2.45 8.82
CA HIS A 85 -20.60 -2.69 7.87
C HIS A 85 -20.12 -2.42 6.43
N TRP A 86 -20.27 -3.43 5.57
CA TRP A 86 -19.89 -3.35 4.16
C TRP A 86 -21.07 -2.86 3.30
N GLN A 87 -20.77 -2.32 2.12
CA GLN A 87 -21.78 -2.00 1.12
C GLN A 87 -21.26 -2.46 -0.25
N PRO A 88 -21.79 -3.56 -0.81
CA PRO A 88 -22.86 -4.43 -0.29
C PRO A 88 -22.41 -5.25 0.95
N ASP A 89 -23.39 -5.79 1.69
CA ASP A 89 -23.18 -6.71 2.81
C ASP A 89 -23.86 -8.07 2.50
N PRO A 90 -23.12 -9.18 2.34
CA PRO A 90 -21.67 -9.31 2.47
C PRO A 90 -20.89 -8.62 1.34
N PRO A 91 -19.63 -8.19 1.59
CA PRO A 91 -18.82 -7.56 0.57
C PRO A 91 -18.53 -8.51 -0.59
N THR A 92 -18.63 -8.00 -1.80
CA THR A 92 -18.08 -8.69 -2.98
C THR A 92 -16.56 -8.51 -3.02
N TYR A 93 -15.85 -9.41 -3.72
CA TYR A 93 -14.42 -9.25 -3.98
C TYR A 93 -14.09 -7.86 -4.57
N ARG A 94 -14.92 -7.37 -5.50
CA ARG A 94 -14.76 -6.05 -6.12
C ARG A 94 -14.87 -4.92 -5.10
N ALA A 95 -15.84 -4.97 -4.19
CA ALA A 95 -16.01 -3.97 -3.14
C ALA A 95 -14.81 -3.99 -2.17
N TYR A 96 -14.37 -5.18 -1.76
CA TYR A 96 -13.19 -5.35 -0.92
C TYR A 96 -11.92 -4.78 -1.59
N ALA A 97 -11.67 -5.14 -2.84
CA ALA A 97 -10.50 -4.67 -3.60
C ALA A 97 -10.53 -3.15 -3.85
N ALA A 98 -11.72 -2.58 -4.06
CA ALA A 98 -11.89 -1.13 -4.18
C ALA A 98 -11.54 -0.42 -2.87
N ALA A 99 -12.07 -0.89 -1.75
CA ALA A 99 -11.76 -0.35 -0.43
C ALA A 99 -10.27 -0.48 -0.08
N ALA A 100 -9.65 -1.62 -0.38
CA ALA A 100 -8.20 -1.78 -0.23
C ALA A 100 -7.41 -0.77 -1.06
N ARG A 101 -7.82 -0.57 -2.33
CA ARG A 101 -7.18 0.39 -3.22
C ARG A 101 -7.30 1.82 -2.69
N GLU A 102 -8.46 2.22 -2.17
CA GLU A 102 -8.66 3.56 -1.61
C GLU A 102 -7.70 3.84 -0.45
N ILE A 103 -7.49 2.88 0.44
CA ILE A 103 -6.61 3.04 1.60
C ILE A 103 -5.13 2.99 1.20
N PHE A 104 -4.72 1.97 0.45
CA PHE A 104 -3.30 1.68 0.27
C PHE A 104 -2.67 2.35 -0.95
N LYS A 105 -3.44 2.66 -2.01
CA LYS A 105 -2.89 3.29 -3.22
C LYS A 105 -2.15 4.61 -2.94
N PRO A 106 -2.69 5.59 -2.20
CA PRO A 106 -1.97 6.85 -1.97
C PRO A 106 -0.66 6.62 -1.19
N LEU A 107 -0.67 5.73 -0.21
CA LEU A 107 0.50 5.37 0.60
C LEU A 107 1.59 4.68 -0.22
N LEU A 108 1.23 3.64 -0.96
CA LEU A 108 2.17 2.90 -1.80
C LEU A 108 2.70 3.76 -2.93
N HIS A 109 1.88 4.65 -3.50
CA HIS A 109 2.35 5.58 -4.51
C HIS A 109 3.39 6.56 -3.96
N GLN A 110 3.15 7.14 -2.77
CA GLN A 110 4.16 7.99 -2.12
C GLN A 110 5.40 7.22 -1.70
N TYR A 111 5.25 6.00 -1.18
CA TYR A 111 6.35 5.12 -0.84
C TYR A 111 7.25 4.88 -2.05
N ASN A 112 6.66 4.49 -3.18
CA ASN A 112 7.39 4.21 -4.41
C ASN A 112 8.11 5.45 -4.96
N ARG A 113 7.47 6.63 -4.87
CA ARG A 113 8.09 7.90 -5.26
C ARG A 113 9.29 8.26 -4.39
N LYS A 114 9.18 8.05 -3.07
CA LYS A 114 10.18 8.47 -2.08
C LYS A 114 11.36 7.51 -1.97
N PHE A 115 11.12 6.21 -2.14
CA PHE A 115 12.12 5.15 -1.95
C PHE A 115 12.55 4.48 -3.25
N HIS A 116 12.13 5.01 -4.41
CA HIS A 116 12.62 4.65 -5.74
C HIS A 116 12.51 3.16 -6.11
N LEU A 117 11.33 2.57 -5.98
CA LEU A 117 11.06 1.28 -6.62
C LEU A 117 11.37 1.38 -8.12
N ASN A 118 12.17 0.45 -8.63
CA ASN A 118 12.56 0.43 -10.04
C ASN A 118 11.40 -0.14 -10.89
N ARG A 119 11.51 -0.05 -12.22
CA ARG A 119 10.51 -0.57 -13.16
C ARG A 119 10.10 -2.00 -12.84
N ASP A 120 11.07 -2.85 -12.52
CA ASP A 120 10.82 -4.27 -12.26
C ASP A 120 10.07 -4.50 -10.95
N ASP A 121 10.28 -3.66 -9.95
CA ASP A 121 9.51 -3.69 -8.70
C ASP A 121 8.06 -3.27 -8.94
N VAL A 122 7.84 -2.25 -9.76
CA VAL A 122 6.49 -1.79 -10.15
C VAL A 122 5.78 -2.84 -10.99
N HIS A 123 6.49 -3.46 -11.94
CA HIS A 123 5.98 -4.57 -12.76
C HIS A 123 5.49 -5.72 -11.88
N ARG A 124 6.34 -6.17 -10.96
CA ARG A 124 6.02 -7.28 -10.04
C ARG A 124 4.87 -6.96 -9.11
N LEU A 125 4.76 -5.71 -8.63
CA LEU A 125 3.64 -5.27 -7.80
C LEU A 125 2.32 -5.30 -8.55
N LEU A 126 2.30 -4.84 -9.81
CA LEU A 126 1.10 -4.82 -10.63
C LEU A 126 0.63 -6.25 -10.99
N VAL A 127 1.56 -7.14 -11.32
CA VAL A 127 1.22 -8.56 -11.52
C VAL A 127 0.64 -9.19 -10.25
N SER A 128 1.25 -8.92 -9.08
CA SER A 128 0.76 -9.42 -7.80
C SER A 128 -0.62 -8.85 -7.42
N ALA A 129 -0.99 -7.69 -7.96
CA ALA A 129 -2.30 -7.06 -7.79
C ALA A 129 -3.35 -7.56 -8.81
N GLY A 130 -3.03 -8.57 -9.61
CA GLY A 130 -3.96 -9.22 -10.54
C GLY A 130 -4.01 -8.58 -11.95
N PHE A 131 -3.09 -7.66 -12.28
CA PHE A 131 -2.94 -7.19 -13.65
C PHE A 131 -2.25 -8.25 -14.49
N THR A 132 -2.61 -8.34 -15.78
CA THR A 132 -1.89 -9.23 -16.69
C THR A 132 -0.44 -8.78 -16.83
N ILE A 133 0.47 -9.72 -17.11
CA ILE A 133 1.92 -9.45 -17.23
C ILE A 133 2.21 -8.33 -18.24
N GLU A 134 1.49 -8.33 -19.36
CA GLU A 134 1.62 -7.33 -20.43
C GLU A 134 1.10 -5.96 -20.01
N HIS A 135 -0.05 -5.91 -19.33
CA HIS A 135 -0.61 -4.64 -18.83
C HIS A 135 0.24 -4.06 -17.70
N ALA A 136 0.76 -4.92 -16.82
CA ALA A 136 1.71 -4.54 -15.79
C ALA A 136 3.01 -4.00 -16.39
N ALA A 137 3.50 -4.59 -17.50
CA ALA A 137 4.74 -4.17 -18.17
C ALA A 137 4.59 -2.78 -18.78
N ASN A 138 3.50 -2.55 -19.52
CA ASN A 138 3.20 -1.23 -20.10
C ASN A 138 3.05 -0.15 -19.02
N LEU A 139 2.37 -0.45 -17.91
CA LEU A 139 2.20 0.50 -16.81
C LEU A 139 3.52 0.78 -16.06
N ALA A 140 4.37 -0.23 -15.88
CA ALA A 140 5.69 -0.06 -15.29
C ALA A 140 6.62 0.79 -16.21
N ASP A 141 6.53 0.60 -17.52
CA ASP A 141 7.29 1.37 -18.53
C ASP A 141 6.88 2.85 -18.55
N ILE A 142 5.57 3.12 -18.51
CA ILE A 142 5.02 4.48 -18.40
C ILE A 142 5.46 5.13 -17.08
N PHE A 143 5.46 4.37 -15.98
CA PHE A 143 5.92 4.86 -14.69
C PHE A 143 7.41 5.24 -14.70
N GLU A 144 8.25 4.43 -15.35
CA GLU A 144 9.67 4.74 -15.51
C GLU A 144 9.93 5.94 -16.43
N HIS A 145 9.22 6.03 -17.57
CA HIS A 145 9.32 7.16 -18.49
C HIS A 145 8.83 8.47 -17.86
N GLY A 146 7.74 8.44 -17.09
CA GLY A 146 7.23 9.59 -16.35
C GLY A 146 8.23 10.16 -15.33
N ARG A 147 9.03 9.28 -14.68
CA ARG A 147 10.15 9.74 -13.84
C ARG A 147 11.28 10.40 -14.65
N ALA A 148 11.59 9.89 -15.83
CA ALA A 148 12.67 10.44 -16.67
C ALA A 148 12.33 11.87 -17.14
N LEU A 149 11.06 12.14 -17.43
CA LEU A 149 10.57 13.48 -17.76
C LEU A 149 10.62 14.42 -16.54
N HIS A 150 10.29 13.94 -15.34
CA HIS A 150 10.38 14.73 -14.11
C HIS A 150 11.82 15.05 -13.67
N LYS A 151 12.81 14.23 -14.07
CA LYS A 151 14.24 14.50 -13.83
C LYS A 151 14.83 15.54 -14.81
N ARG A 152 14.25 15.72 -16.00
CA ARG A 152 14.70 16.75 -16.96
C ARG A 152 14.12 18.13 -16.66
N GLY A 153 12.93 18.23 -16.07
CA GLY A 153 12.27 19.52 -15.78
C GLY A 153 12.89 20.39 -14.67
N TRP A 154 13.91 19.93 -13.94
CA TRP A 154 14.60 20.77 -12.92
C TRP A 154 15.93 21.34 -13.46
N LYS A 155 16.54 20.77 -14.50
CA LYS A 155 17.87 21.22 -14.95
C LYS A 155 17.89 22.50 -15.77
N ASP A 156 16.74 22.97 -16.26
CA ASP A 156 16.66 24.12 -17.17
C ASP A 156 16.22 25.45 -16.50
N GLN A 157 16.10 25.52 -15.17
CA GLN A 157 15.77 26.77 -14.44
C GLN A 157 16.82 27.24 -13.42
N ALA A 158 18.00 26.62 -13.38
CA ALA A 158 19.09 27.01 -12.47
C ALA A 158 20.38 27.44 -13.20
N GLY A 159 20.25 27.93 -14.44
CA GLY A 159 21.37 28.46 -15.22
C GLY A 159 20.88 29.45 -16.26
N GLY A 160 20.88 30.73 -15.89
CA GLY A 160 20.58 31.85 -16.78
C GLY A 160 20.97 33.13 -16.05
N ASP A 161 22.16 33.63 -16.44
CA ASP A 161 22.90 34.84 -16.05
C ASP A 161 22.28 35.83 -15.04
#